data_AF-I5C626-F1
#
_entry.id   AF-I5C626-F1
#
_cell.length_a   1.000
_cell.length_b   1.000
_cell.length_c   1.000
_cell.angle_alpha   90.00
_cell.angle_beta   90.00
_cell.angle_gamma   90.00
#
_symmetry.space_group_name_H-M   'P 1'
#
loop_
_entity.id
_entity.type
_entity.pdbx_description
1 polymer ?
#
loop_
_entity_poly.entity_id
_entity_poly.type
_entity_poly.pdbx_seq_one_letter_code
_entity_poly.pdbx_strand_id
1 'polypeptide(L)'
;MFVTFVGLTWSLVPGSTSDSVRYMAKVQKYHYSTLSFFELYMQGDEIDVFSELLIYSVSRFTSYGWVLMVFQAVVFGFFFSRNMAYVFRKLEGEMKPLVWILFLTFFVIVPIWSFNGFRFWTATHIFAYGLLPYLFEGKRKNLIWCFVTPFIFHYAFTVPLFILLIFFVFRNRLHIYFGLFVFSLFFV
;
A
#
# COMPACT_ATOMS: atom_id res chain seq x y z
N MET A 1 -0.45 15.83 -5.34
CA MET A 1 0.27 17.11 -5.09
C MET A 1 0.96 17.08 -3.73
N PHE A 2 0.25 17.13 -2.59
CA PHE A 2 0.90 17.11 -1.26
C PHE A 2 1.79 15.88 -1.00
N VAL A 3 1.29 14.66 -1.27
CA VAL A 3 2.08 13.42 -1.08
C VAL A 3 3.32 13.40 -2.00
N THR A 4 3.20 13.87 -3.23
CA THR A 4 4.33 14.00 -4.16
C THR A 4 5.39 14.95 -3.61
N PHE A 5 4.97 16.05 -2.98
CA PHE A 5 5.88 16.96 -2.29
C PHE A 5 6.59 16.29 -1.11
N VAL A 6 5.90 15.46 -0.32
CA VAL A 6 6.53 14.63 0.73
C VAL A 6 7.60 13.69 0.15
N GLY A 7 7.36 13.11 -1.03
CA GLY A 7 8.35 12.30 -1.73
C GLY A 7 9.56 13.12 -2.21
N LEU A 8 9.34 14.35 -2.67
CA LEU A 8 10.41 15.27 -3.10
C LEU A 8 11.29 15.75 -1.94
N THR A 9 10.70 15.97 -0.78
CA THR A 9 11.41 16.43 0.42
C THR A 9 11.91 15.30 1.30
N TRP A 10 11.80 14.04 0.85
CA TRP A 10 12.19 12.88 1.62
C TRP A 10 13.70 12.90 1.88
N SER A 11 14.09 13.22 3.10
CA SER A 11 15.48 13.27 3.52
C SER A 11 15.92 11.95 4.14
N LEU A 12 17.12 11.52 3.76
CA LEU A 12 17.78 10.38 4.42
C LEU A 12 18.24 10.82 5.81
N VAL A 13 17.77 10.12 6.84
CA VAL A 13 18.37 10.24 8.18
C VAL A 13 19.60 9.33 8.22
N PRO A 14 20.82 9.86 8.40
CA PRO A 14 22.02 9.04 8.48
C PRO A 14 21.91 7.96 9.58
N GLY A 15 22.24 6.72 9.25
CA GLY A 15 22.13 5.58 10.17
C GLY A 15 20.72 4.99 10.33
N SER A 16 19.72 5.49 9.59
CA SER A 16 18.38 4.90 9.58
C SER A 16 18.37 3.55 8.85
N THR A 17 17.76 2.54 9.48
CA THR A 17 17.47 1.22 8.90
C THR A 17 16.12 1.17 8.17
N SER A 18 15.52 2.34 7.91
CA SER A 18 14.23 2.43 7.24
C SER A 18 14.30 1.99 5.78
N ASP A 19 13.16 1.56 5.27
CA ASP A 19 13.07 0.89 3.97
C ASP A 19 13.29 1.84 2.82
N SER A 20 12.84 3.08 2.97
CA SER A 20 13.16 4.17 2.05
C SER A 20 14.67 4.32 1.85
N VAL A 21 15.49 4.27 2.91
CA VAL A 21 16.96 4.31 2.79
C VAL A 21 17.48 3.13 1.97
N ARG A 22 16.99 1.92 2.26
CA ARG A 22 17.38 0.70 1.54
C ARG A 22 16.99 0.76 0.06
N TYR A 23 15.78 1.22 -0.25
CA TYR A 23 15.29 1.37 -1.62
C TYR A 23 16.08 2.42 -2.39
N MET A 24 16.37 3.57 -1.77
CA MET A 24 17.18 4.62 -2.37
C MET A 24 18.60 4.13 -2.67
N ALA A 25 19.22 3.36 -1.78
CA ALA A 25 20.53 2.76 -2.01
C ALA A 25 20.51 1.70 -3.13
N LYS A 26 19.44 0.91 -3.24
CA LYS A 26 19.25 -0.05 -4.34
C LYS A 26 19.23 0.64 -5.71
N VAL A 27 18.62 1.82 -5.84
CA VAL A 27 18.63 2.58 -7.11
C VAL A 27 20.05 2.84 -7.59
N GLN A 28 20.92 3.33 -6.69
CA GLN A 28 22.31 3.58 -7.01
C GLN A 28 23.04 2.28 -7.38
N LYS A 29 22.86 1.21 -6.60
CA LYS A 29 23.44 -0.11 -6.90
C LYS A 29 23.02 -0.62 -8.28
N TYR A 30 21.74 -0.47 -8.63
CA TYR A 30 21.20 -1.01 -9.87
C TYR A 30 21.61 -0.18 -11.07
N HIS A 31 21.76 1.14 -10.91
CA HIS A 31 22.19 2.04 -11.98
C HIS A 31 23.55 1.64 -12.56
N TYR A 32 24.49 1.22 -11.70
CA TYR A 32 25.82 0.76 -12.11
C TYR A 32 25.90 -0.74 -12.44
N SER A 33 24.78 -1.46 -12.35
CA SER A 33 24.71 -2.89 -12.70
C SER A 33 24.28 -3.08 -14.15
N THR A 34 24.96 -4.01 -14.83
CA THR A 34 24.61 -4.50 -16.18
C THR A 34 23.60 -5.65 -16.17
N LEU A 35 23.25 -6.15 -14.98
CA LEU A 35 22.32 -7.27 -14.82
C LEU A 35 20.90 -6.88 -15.28
N SER A 36 20.20 -7.86 -15.83
CA SER A 36 18.79 -7.76 -16.17
C SER A 36 17.90 -7.68 -14.91
N PHE A 37 16.64 -7.27 -15.10
CA PHE A 37 15.65 -7.25 -14.02
C PHE A 37 15.53 -8.60 -13.31
N PHE A 38 15.42 -9.71 -14.07
CA PHE A 38 15.24 -11.03 -13.50
C PHE A 38 16.45 -11.48 -12.67
N GLU A 39 17.67 -11.20 -13.13
CA GLU A 39 18.88 -11.51 -12.37
C GLU A 39 18.94 -10.73 -11.05
N LEU A 40 18.61 -9.44 -11.09
CA LEU A 40 18.56 -8.60 -9.88
C LEU A 40 17.45 -9.01 -8.93
N TYR A 41 16.28 -9.38 -9.45
CA TYR A 41 15.14 -9.87 -8.65
C TYR A 41 15.48 -11.19 -7.97
N MET A 42 16.08 -12.15 -8.69
CA MET A 42 16.48 -13.45 -8.13
C MET A 42 17.63 -13.36 -7.11
N GLN A 43 18.47 -12.33 -7.21
CA GLN A 43 19.54 -12.06 -6.23
C GLN A 43 19.07 -11.21 -5.04
N GLY A 44 17.87 -10.63 -5.12
CA GLY A 44 17.35 -9.71 -4.12
C GLY A 44 16.58 -10.42 -3.02
N ASP A 45 16.61 -9.85 -1.81
CA ASP A 45 15.80 -10.31 -0.67
C ASP A 45 14.37 -9.73 -0.67
N GLU A 46 14.01 -8.94 -1.68
CA GLU A 46 12.71 -8.26 -1.73
C GLU A 46 11.70 -9.11 -2.50
N ILE A 47 10.69 -9.59 -1.77
CA ILE A 47 9.64 -10.45 -2.33
C ILE A 47 8.69 -9.63 -3.21
N ASP A 48 8.54 -8.33 -2.93
CA ASP A 48 7.56 -7.46 -3.56
C ASP A 48 7.97 -7.04 -4.99
N VAL A 49 7.39 -7.73 -5.98
CA VAL A 49 7.70 -7.60 -7.42
C VAL A 49 7.60 -6.15 -7.91
N PHE A 50 6.54 -5.43 -7.56
CA PHE A 50 6.32 -4.07 -8.06
C PHE A 50 7.37 -3.09 -7.52
N SER A 51 7.76 -3.24 -6.26
CA SER A 51 8.80 -2.40 -5.65
C SER A 51 10.11 -2.58 -6.41
N GLU A 52 10.50 -3.83 -6.66
CA GLU A 52 11.75 -4.14 -7.34
C GLU A 52 11.74 -3.70 -8.81
N LEU A 53 10.62 -3.90 -9.51
CA LEU A 53 10.45 -3.45 -10.89
C LEU A 53 10.56 -1.93 -11.01
N LEU A 54 10.00 -1.20 -10.04
CA LEU A 54 10.07 0.26 -10.03
C LEU A 54 11.50 0.74 -9.72
N ILE A 55 12.18 0.14 -8.76
CA ILE A 55 13.60 0.41 -8.47
C ILE A 55 14.44 0.18 -9.72
N TYR A 56 14.28 -0.98 -10.37
CA TYR A 56 15.00 -1.32 -11.60
C TYR A 56 14.73 -0.29 -12.71
N SER A 57 13.47 0.05 -12.94
CA SER A 57 13.07 1.01 -13.99
C SER A 57 13.68 2.39 -13.73
N VAL A 58 13.55 2.93 -12.51
CA VAL A 58 14.14 4.23 -12.14
C VAL A 58 15.66 4.21 -12.26
N SER A 59 16.30 3.11 -11.86
CA SER A 59 17.76 2.96 -11.94
C SER A 59 18.30 3.02 -13.37
N ARG A 60 17.50 2.71 -14.40
CA ARG A 60 17.95 2.84 -15.79
C ARG A 60 18.12 4.29 -16.23
N PHE A 61 17.43 5.23 -15.56
CA PHE A 61 17.46 6.65 -15.92
C PHE A 61 18.33 7.49 -14.97
N THR A 62 18.53 7.04 -13.73
CA THR A 62 19.23 7.84 -12.72
C THR A 62 19.83 6.99 -11.60
N SER A 63 20.93 7.47 -11.00
CA SER A 63 21.49 6.94 -9.76
C SER A 63 20.91 7.60 -8.50
N TYR A 64 20.09 8.64 -8.64
CA TYR A 64 19.57 9.41 -7.51
C TYR A 64 18.33 8.73 -6.90
N GLY A 65 18.49 8.16 -5.71
CA GLY A 65 17.42 7.43 -5.01
C GLY A 65 16.16 8.26 -4.69
N TRP A 66 16.27 9.58 -4.51
CA TRP A 66 15.10 10.43 -4.23
C TRP A 66 14.09 10.44 -5.39
N VAL A 67 14.54 10.22 -6.62
CA VAL A 67 13.66 10.13 -7.80
C VAL A 67 12.70 8.96 -7.63
N LEU A 68 13.17 7.82 -7.11
CA LEU A 68 12.31 6.69 -6.76
C LEU A 68 11.24 7.11 -5.75
N MET A 69 11.62 7.81 -4.68
CA MET A 69 10.67 8.25 -3.64
C MET A 69 9.54 9.09 -4.22
N VAL A 70 9.81 9.94 -5.22
CA VAL A 70 8.77 10.70 -5.94
C VAL A 70 7.80 9.77 -6.65
N PHE A 71 8.28 8.79 -7.43
CA PHE A 71 7.40 7.82 -8.10
C PHE A 71 6.56 7.03 -7.10
N GLN A 72 7.18 6.57 -6.01
CA GLN A 72 6.49 5.85 -4.95
C GLN A 72 5.41 6.71 -4.28
N ALA A 73 5.71 7.98 -4.02
CA ALA A 73 4.78 8.95 -3.44
C ALA A 73 3.62 9.29 -4.37
N VAL A 74 3.85 9.35 -5.69
CA VAL A 74 2.78 9.55 -6.68
C VAL A 74 1.80 8.38 -6.65
N VAL A 75 2.29 7.15 -6.63
CA VAL A 75 1.41 5.98 -6.58
C VAL A 75 0.63 5.93 -5.26
N PHE A 76 1.31 6.06 -4.12
CA PHE A 76 0.66 6.12 -2.81
C PHE A 76 -0.40 7.22 -2.77
N GLY A 77 -0.03 8.44 -3.18
CA GLY A 77 -0.92 9.61 -3.15
C GLY A 77 -2.14 9.46 -4.06
N PHE A 78 -2.00 8.80 -5.21
CA PHE A 78 -3.12 8.47 -6.07
C PHE A 78 -4.13 7.59 -5.34
N PHE A 79 -3.73 6.43 -4.83
CA PHE A 79 -4.66 5.51 -4.16
C PHE A 79 -5.23 6.11 -2.87
N PHE A 80 -4.38 6.75 -2.07
CA PHE A 80 -4.78 7.48 -0.87
C PHE A 80 -5.90 8.49 -1.17
N SER A 81 -5.68 9.39 -2.12
CA SER A 81 -6.64 10.45 -2.44
C SER A 81 -7.96 9.90 -2.97
N ARG A 82 -7.92 8.81 -3.75
CA ARG A 82 -9.13 8.15 -4.25
C ARG A 82 -9.93 7.47 -3.15
N ASN A 83 -9.26 6.84 -2.20
CA ASN A 83 -9.91 6.26 -1.01
C ASN A 83 -10.57 7.35 -0.17
N MET A 84 -9.85 8.44 0.12
CA MET A 84 -10.42 9.56 0.87
C MET A 84 -11.63 10.17 0.16
N ALA A 85 -11.52 10.45 -1.14
CA ALA A 85 -12.63 10.99 -1.91
C ALA A 85 -13.81 10.01 -2.02
N TYR A 86 -13.54 8.71 -2.08
CA TYR A 86 -14.59 7.68 -2.08
C TYR A 86 -15.37 7.69 -0.76
N VAL A 87 -14.66 7.64 0.37
CA VAL A 87 -15.30 7.68 1.70
C VAL A 87 -16.04 8.99 1.87
N PHE A 88 -15.41 10.13 1.58
CA PHE A 88 -16.04 11.46 1.72
C PHE A 88 -17.38 11.56 0.96
N ARG A 89 -17.45 11.12 -0.31
CA ARG A 89 -18.70 11.10 -1.09
C ARG A 89 -19.77 10.18 -0.52
N LYS A 90 -19.39 9.12 0.19
CA LYS A 90 -20.34 8.22 0.87
C LYS A 90 -20.90 8.81 2.16
N LEU A 91 -20.22 9.81 2.72
CA LEU A 91 -20.64 10.49 3.95
C LEU A 91 -21.44 11.77 3.65
N GLU A 92 -21.39 12.27 2.41
CA GLU A 92 -22.10 13.46 1.97
C GLU A 92 -23.63 13.31 2.21
N GLY A 93 -24.20 14.20 3.02
CA GLY A 93 -25.62 14.19 3.41
C GLY A 93 -25.95 13.52 4.74
N GLU A 94 -25.05 12.72 5.33
CA GLU A 94 -25.28 11.98 6.59
C GLU A 94 -24.22 12.24 7.68
N MET A 95 -23.50 13.37 7.59
CA MET A 95 -22.34 13.65 8.44
C MET A 95 -22.69 14.04 9.88
N LYS A 96 -22.94 13.03 10.72
CA LYS A 96 -22.95 13.18 12.18
C LYS A 96 -21.51 13.33 12.71
N PRO A 97 -21.27 13.94 13.89
CA PRO A 97 -19.93 14.06 14.48
C PRO A 97 -19.17 12.72 14.59
N LEU A 98 -19.87 11.62 14.86
CA LEU A 98 -19.28 10.28 14.88
C LEU A 98 -18.69 9.85 13.52
N VAL A 99 -19.34 10.22 12.43
CA VAL A 99 -18.89 9.92 11.06
C VAL A 99 -17.58 10.67 10.75
N TRP A 100 -17.46 11.91 11.22
CA TRP A 100 -16.20 12.66 11.16
C TRP A 100 -15.08 12.01 11.94
N ILE A 101 -15.37 11.52 13.14
CA ILE A 101 -14.39 10.78 13.96
C ILE A 101 -13.94 9.53 13.20
N LEU A 102 -14.85 8.73 12.64
CA LEU A 102 -14.50 7.53 11.89
C LEU A 102 -13.69 7.84 10.60
N PHE A 103 -14.03 8.92 9.90
CA PHE A 103 -13.26 9.38 8.73
C PHE A 103 -11.84 9.81 9.12
N LEU A 104 -11.69 10.59 10.20
CA LEU A 104 -10.41 10.99 10.74
C LEU A 104 -9.61 9.78 11.26
N THR A 105 -10.28 8.80 11.88
CA THR A 105 -9.67 7.54 12.29
C THR A 105 -9.13 6.78 11.08
N PHE A 106 -9.88 6.67 9.98
CA PHE A 106 -9.38 6.05 8.75
C PHE A 106 -8.15 6.79 8.19
N PHE A 107 -8.16 8.13 8.23
CA PHE A 107 -7.02 8.98 7.84
C PHE A 107 -5.80 8.77 8.75
N VAL A 108 -6.01 8.57 10.06
CA VAL A 108 -4.94 8.41 11.06
C VAL A 108 -4.40 6.98 11.11
N ILE A 109 -5.22 5.95 10.85
CA ILE A 109 -4.79 4.54 10.86
C ILE A 109 -3.84 4.25 9.70
N VAL A 110 -4.06 4.83 8.51
CA VAL A 110 -3.23 4.62 7.32
C VAL A 110 -2.73 5.96 6.77
N PRO A 111 -1.93 6.70 7.57
CA PRO A 111 -1.72 8.11 7.32
C PRO A 111 -0.65 8.37 6.26
N ILE A 112 -0.66 9.58 5.71
CA ILE A 112 0.31 10.02 4.69
C ILE A 112 1.74 9.97 5.24
N TRP A 113 1.94 10.28 6.53
CA TRP A 113 3.28 10.29 7.16
C TRP A 113 3.83 8.88 7.44
N SER A 114 3.03 7.83 7.28
CA SER A 114 3.53 6.45 7.31
C SER A 114 4.12 5.99 5.98
N PHE A 115 4.09 6.84 4.95
CA PHE A 115 4.77 6.57 3.69
C PHE A 115 6.26 6.26 3.95
N ASN A 116 6.72 5.08 3.51
CA ASN A 116 8.10 4.63 3.65
C ASN A 116 8.48 3.77 2.42
N GLY A 117 8.15 4.30 1.23
CA GLY A 117 8.28 3.61 -0.05
C GLY A 117 7.14 2.63 -0.37
N PHE A 118 7.39 1.64 -1.25
CA PHE A 118 6.46 0.54 -1.50
C PHE A 118 6.57 -0.52 -0.42
N ARG A 119 5.62 -0.49 0.50
CA ARG A 119 5.46 -1.41 1.61
C ARG A 119 3.98 -1.52 1.98
N PHE A 120 3.72 -2.20 3.08
CA PHE A 120 2.41 -2.39 3.72
C PHE A 120 1.45 -1.22 3.50
N TRP A 121 1.83 0.01 3.82
CA TRP A 121 0.94 1.19 3.71
C TRP A 121 0.43 1.47 2.30
N THR A 122 1.28 1.35 1.28
CA THR A 122 0.88 1.51 -0.13
C THR A 122 -0.05 0.38 -0.55
N ALA A 123 0.27 -0.85 -0.17
CA ALA A 123 -0.57 -2.01 -0.41
C ALA A 123 -1.93 -1.91 0.29
N THR A 124 -2.00 -1.34 1.50
CA THR A 124 -3.25 -1.06 2.22
C THR A 124 -4.15 -0.15 1.39
N HIS A 125 -3.63 0.94 0.85
CA HIS A 125 -4.42 1.85 0.03
C HIS A 125 -4.86 1.21 -1.29
N ILE A 126 -4.02 0.40 -1.93
CA ILE A 126 -4.38 -0.33 -3.16
C ILE A 126 -5.48 -1.36 -2.87
N PHE A 127 -5.34 -2.13 -1.78
CA PHE A 127 -6.34 -3.11 -1.38
C PHE A 127 -7.67 -2.45 -1.03
N ALA A 128 -7.64 -1.36 -0.24
CA ALA A 128 -8.84 -0.59 0.11
C ALA A 128 -9.52 0.02 -1.13
N TYR A 129 -8.74 0.46 -2.12
CA TYR A 129 -9.27 0.99 -3.38
C TYR A 129 -10.10 -0.03 -4.17
N GLY A 130 -9.73 -1.31 -4.10
CA GLY A 130 -10.55 -2.40 -4.61
C GLY A 130 -11.75 -2.74 -3.72
N LEU A 131 -11.50 -2.82 -2.41
CA LEU A 131 -12.45 -3.34 -1.43
C LEU A 131 -13.64 -2.40 -1.20
N LEU A 132 -13.41 -1.10 -1.07
CA LEU A 132 -14.47 -0.15 -0.69
C LEU A 132 -15.63 -0.09 -1.71
N PRO A 133 -15.39 0.02 -3.03
CA PRO A 133 -16.45 -0.05 -4.03
C PRO A 133 -17.20 -1.39 -4.03
N TYR A 134 -16.52 -2.48 -3.70
CA TYR A 134 -17.18 -3.78 -3.59
C TYR A 134 -18.10 -3.84 -2.36
N LEU A 135 -17.63 -3.44 -1.18
CA LEU A 135 -18.41 -3.55 0.06
C LEU A 135 -19.66 -2.65 0.06
N PHE A 136 -19.55 -1.43 -0.46
CA PHE A 136 -20.64 -0.45 -0.38
C PHE A 136 -21.53 -0.40 -1.63
N GLU A 137 -21.06 -0.89 -2.78
CA GLU A 137 -21.80 -0.78 -4.06
C GLU A 137 -21.87 -2.10 -4.82
N GLY A 138 -21.29 -3.19 -4.30
CA GLY A 138 -21.27 -4.49 -4.97
C GLY A 138 -20.42 -4.53 -6.25
N LYS A 139 -19.56 -3.53 -6.50
CA LYS A 139 -18.74 -3.43 -7.73
C LYS A 139 -17.63 -4.48 -7.78
N ARG A 140 -17.98 -5.71 -8.16
CA ARG A 140 -17.06 -6.87 -8.23
C ARG A 140 -15.83 -6.65 -9.10
N LYS A 141 -15.93 -5.85 -10.17
CA LYS A 141 -14.79 -5.55 -11.05
C LYS A 141 -13.61 -4.91 -10.31
N ASN A 142 -13.87 -4.20 -9.22
CA ASN A 142 -12.84 -3.54 -8.41
C ASN A 142 -12.05 -4.53 -7.54
N LEU A 143 -12.57 -5.75 -7.32
CA LEU A 143 -11.87 -6.78 -6.54
C LEU A 143 -10.55 -7.22 -7.16
N ILE A 144 -10.33 -6.97 -8.46
CA ILE A 144 -9.04 -7.24 -9.11
C ILE A 144 -7.87 -6.64 -8.32
N TRP A 145 -8.06 -5.44 -7.75
CA TRP A 145 -7.03 -4.80 -6.91
C TRP A 145 -6.74 -5.62 -5.66
N CYS A 146 -7.77 -6.15 -4.98
CA CYS A 146 -7.58 -7.01 -3.80
C CYS A 146 -6.83 -8.31 -4.13
N PHE A 147 -7.11 -8.92 -5.28
CA PHE A 147 -6.44 -10.14 -5.73
C PHE A 147 -4.99 -9.88 -6.18
N VAL A 148 -4.72 -8.73 -6.81
CA VAL A 148 -3.39 -8.38 -7.31
C VAL A 148 -2.46 -7.91 -6.19
N THR A 149 -2.97 -7.24 -5.15
CA THR A 149 -2.16 -6.73 -4.02
C THR A 149 -1.16 -7.74 -3.45
N PRO A 150 -1.55 -8.95 -3.02
CA PRO A 150 -0.60 -9.89 -2.42
C PRO A 150 0.51 -10.37 -3.35
N PHE A 151 0.25 -10.47 -4.65
CA PHE A 151 1.23 -11.04 -5.59
C PHE A 151 2.14 -10.00 -6.22
N ILE A 152 1.67 -8.75 -6.32
CA ILE A 152 2.39 -7.68 -7.02
C ILE A 152 2.92 -6.63 -6.06
N PHE A 153 2.13 -6.22 -5.06
CA PHE A 153 2.42 -5.04 -4.27
C PHE A 153 2.96 -5.32 -2.88
N HIS A 154 2.41 -6.31 -2.16
CA HIS A 154 2.94 -6.72 -0.87
C HIS A 154 2.46 -8.10 -0.42
N TYR A 155 3.36 -9.06 -0.26
CA TYR A 155 3.01 -10.47 0.05
C TYR A 155 2.15 -10.66 1.31
N ALA A 156 2.35 -9.85 2.35
CA ALA A 156 1.58 -9.96 3.59
C ALA A 156 0.06 -9.72 3.41
N PHE A 157 -0.37 -9.15 2.26
CA PHE A 157 -1.78 -8.98 1.93
C PHE A 157 -2.50 -10.29 1.57
N THR A 158 -1.79 -11.42 1.57
CA THR A 158 -2.39 -12.76 1.46
C THR A 158 -3.37 -13.01 2.61
N VAL A 159 -3.07 -12.53 3.82
CA VAL A 159 -3.95 -12.63 4.99
C VAL A 159 -5.25 -11.83 4.80
N PRO A 160 -5.23 -10.51 4.52
CA PRO A 160 -6.42 -9.75 4.13
C PRO A 160 -7.22 -10.36 2.99
N LEU A 161 -6.55 -10.89 1.97
CA LEU A 161 -7.23 -11.56 0.85
C LEU A 161 -7.97 -12.82 1.35
N PHE A 162 -7.36 -13.64 2.19
CA PHE A 162 -8.00 -14.83 2.74
C PHE A 162 -9.23 -14.47 3.60
N ILE A 163 -9.15 -13.41 4.41
CA ILE A 163 -10.30 -12.89 5.17
C ILE A 163 -11.42 -12.47 4.22
N LEU A 164 -11.09 -11.81 3.11
CA LEU A 164 -12.08 -11.43 2.09
C LEU A 164 -12.72 -12.65 1.41
N LEU A 165 -11.96 -13.72 1.16
CA LEU A 165 -12.49 -14.97 0.62
C LEU A 165 -13.43 -15.66 1.61
N ILE A 166 -13.06 -15.72 2.89
CA ILE A 166 -13.96 -16.16 3.97
C ILE A 166 -15.24 -15.32 3.95
N PHE A 167 -15.11 -13.99 3.78
CA PHE A 167 -16.26 -13.10 3.70
C PHE A 167 -17.21 -13.44 2.54
N PHE A 168 -16.70 -13.89 1.39
CA PHE A 168 -17.55 -14.33 0.28
C PHE A 168 -18.35 -15.59 0.61
N VAL A 169 -17.78 -16.51 1.38
CA VAL A 169 -18.43 -17.77 1.79
C VAL A 169 -19.45 -17.51 2.90
N PHE A 170 -19.07 -16.78 3.94
CA PHE A 170 -19.86 -16.63 5.16
C PHE A 170 -20.72 -15.36 5.22
N ARG A 171 -20.51 -14.40 4.31
CA ARG A 171 -21.27 -13.14 4.19
C ARG A 171 -21.38 -12.40 5.53
N ASN A 172 -22.54 -11.92 5.95
CA ASN A 172 -22.66 -11.03 7.12
C ASN A 172 -22.74 -11.77 8.47
N ARG A 173 -22.03 -12.90 8.64
CA ARG A 173 -22.01 -13.65 9.91
C ARG A 173 -20.98 -13.06 10.88
N LEU A 174 -21.34 -11.93 11.51
CA LEU A 174 -20.50 -11.16 12.43
C LEU A 174 -19.81 -11.99 13.52
N HIS A 175 -20.49 -13.02 14.06
CA HIS A 175 -19.93 -13.92 15.07
C HIS A 175 -18.67 -14.67 14.58
N ILE A 176 -18.59 -15.01 13.29
CA ILE A 176 -17.42 -15.70 12.71
C ILE A 176 -16.23 -14.73 12.66
N TYR A 177 -16.44 -13.50 12.19
CA TYR A 177 -15.37 -12.50 12.13
C TYR A 177 -14.90 -12.06 13.52
N PHE A 178 -15.83 -11.95 14.47
CA PHE A 178 -15.50 -11.65 15.85
C PHE A 178 -14.69 -12.79 16.49
N GLY A 179 -15.07 -14.05 16.25
CA GLY A 179 -14.30 -15.22 16.70
C GLY A 179 -12.89 -15.25 16.10
N LEU A 180 -12.74 -14.96 14.80
CA LEU A 180 -11.43 -14.84 14.14
C LEU A 180 -10.58 -13.71 14.73
N PHE A 181 -11.21 -12.55 15.00
CA PHE A 181 -10.53 -11.43 15.65
C PHE A 181 -10.03 -11.82 17.05
N VAL A 182 -10.87 -12.41 17.90
CA VAL A 182 -10.47 -12.88 19.24
C VAL A 182 -9.38 -13.94 19.14
N PHE A 183 -9.51 -14.89 18.21
CA PHE A 183 -8.50 -15.93 17.97
C PHE A 183 -7.14 -15.32 17.56
N SER A 184 -7.15 -14.29 16.72
CA SER A 184 -5.92 -13.63 16.27
C SER A 184 -5.11 -13.02 17.42
N LEU A 185 -5.76 -12.59 18.51
CA LEU A 185 -5.08 -12.04 19.69
C LEU A 185 -4.17 -13.05 20.41
N PHE A 186 -4.32 -14.35 20.16
CA PHE A 186 -3.48 -15.39 20.73
C PHE A 186 -2.22 -15.70 19.90
N PHE A 187 -2.09 -15.11 18.72
CA PHE A 187 -0.94 -15.28 17.81
C PHE A 187 -0.19 -13.97 17.54
N VAL A 188 -0.60 -12.88 18.21
CA VAL A 188 0.14 -11.61 18.31
C VAL A 188 1.09 -11.69 19.50
#